data_AF-A0A962UJ60-F1
#
_entry.id   AF-A0A962UJ60-F1
#
_cell.length_a   1.000
_cell.length_b   1.000
_cell.length_c   1.000
_cell.angle_alpha   90.00
_cell.angle_beta   90.00
_cell.angle_gamma   90.00
#
_symmetry.space_group_name_H-M   'P 1'
#
loop_
_entity.id
_entity.type
_entity.pdbx_description
1 polymer ?
#
loop_
_entity_poly.entity_id
_entity_poly.type
_entity_poly.pdbx_seq_one_letter_code
_entity_poly.pdbx_strand_id
1 'polypeptide(L)'
;LEMARDIAARFNHLYGEHFVLPEAVVDEKAAVLVGLDGRKMSKSYGNTIPLFEPEKALRKLIMRIKTNSLPPEAPKDPDTCTLFQIYQSFATAEEAAAIRTRYAQGIGWGEMKQFLFEYLNARLSEPRQRYQELLQAPAHIEQILKRGAARAREHSVPFLQELRRAVGILPLDQR
;
A
#
# COMPACT_ATOMS: atom_id res chain seq x y z
N LEU A 1 3.16 16.76 -8.76
CA LEU A 1 4.46 16.53 -9.43
C LEU A 1 4.80 17.67 -10.37
N GLU A 2 3.90 18.01 -11.31
CA GLU A 2 4.07 19.12 -12.26
C GLU A 2 4.43 20.43 -11.56
N MET A 3 3.69 20.83 -10.53
CA MET A 3 4.04 22.01 -9.71
C MET A 3 5.46 21.97 -9.14
N ALA A 4 5.96 20.80 -8.72
CA ALA A 4 7.32 20.69 -8.19
C ALA A 4 8.36 20.88 -9.30
N ARG A 5 8.07 20.40 -10.51
CA ARG A 5 8.91 20.58 -11.70
C ARG A 5 8.96 22.05 -12.13
N ASP A 6 7.80 22.72 -12.16
CA ASP A 6 7.71 24.14 -12.54
C ASP A 6 8.45 25.03 -11.54
N ILE A 7 8.28 24.77 -10.23
CA ILE A 7 9.00 25.49 -9.17
C ILE A 7 10.50 25.25 -9.29
N ALA A 8 10.95 24.01 -9.49
CA ALA A 8 12.36 23.67 -9.66
C ALA A 8 12.98 24.36 -10.89
N ALA A 9 12.31 24.29 -12.04
CA ALA A 9 12.77 24.93 -13.27
C ALA A 9 12.86 26.46 -13.13
N ARG A 10 11.86 27.09 -12.50
CA ARG A 10 11.87 28.53 -12.27
C ARG A 10 12.97 28.95 -11.30
N PHE A 11 13.20 28.19 -10.23
CA PHE A 11 14.32 28.46 -9.32
C PHE A 11 15.64 28.35 -10.06
N ASN A 12 15.82 27.30 -10.87
CA ASN A 12 17.05 27.11 -11.63
C ASN A 12 17.32 28.24 -12.63
N HIS A 13 16.26 28.73 -13.29
CA HIS A 13 16.38 29.85 -14.22
C HIS A 13 16.83 31.15 -13.53
N LEU A 14 16.34 31.42 -12.31
CA LEU A 14 16.64 32.65 -11.58
C LEU A 14 17.97 32.61 -10.83
N TYR A 15 18.36 31.45 -10.32
CA TYR A 15 19.46 31.32 -9.34
C TYR A 15 20.55 30.34 -9.74
N GLY A 16 20.49 29.73 -10.93
CA GLY A 16 21.44 28.73 -11.42
C GLY A 16 20.95 27.29 -11.23
N GLU A 17 21.57 26.33 -11.91
CA GLU A 17 21.11 24.94 -11.88
C GLU A 17 21.34 24.27 -10.51
N HIS A 18 20.27 24.11 -9.72
CA HIS A 18 20.31 23.51 -8.39
C HIS A 18 19.41 22.28 -8.24
N PHE A 19 18.16 22.35 -8.71
CA PHE A 19 17.19 21.27 -8.56
C PHE A 19 17.19 20.33 -9.76
N VAL A 20 17.23 19.02 -9.49
CA VAL A 20 16.90 18.00 -10.49
C VAL A 20 15.39 18.02 -10.73
N LEU A 21 14.96 18.03 -11.99
CA LEU A 21 13.55 18.03 -12.35
C LEU A 21 12.95 16.64 -12.08
N PRO A 22 11.88 16.53 -11.27
CA PRO A 22 11.34 15.25 -10.90
C PRO A 22 10.54 14.63 -12.07
N GLU A 23 10.60 13.31 -12.18
CA GLU A 23 9.87 12.52 -13.18
C GLU A 23 8.73 11.73 -12.55
N ALA A 24 7.69 11.47 -13.34
CA ALA A 24 6.54 10.70 -12.88
C ALA A 24 6.89 9.22 -12.98
N VAL A 25 6.73 8.49 -11.88
CA VAL A 25 6.76 7.03 -11.89
C VAL A 25 5.33 6.56 -11.66
N VAL A 26 4.73 6.02 -12.72
CA VAL A 26 3.37 5.47 -12.68
C VAL A 26 3.47 3.96 -12.87
N ASP A 27 2.95 3.21 -11.90
CA ASP A 27 2.81 1.77 -12.05
C ASP A 27 1.52 1.47 -12.82
N GLU A 28 1.64 1.10 -14.09
CA GLU A 28 0.52 0.73 -14.97
C GLU A 28 -0.24 -0.51 -14.45
N LYS A 29 0.36 -1.29 -13.56
CA LYS A 29 -0.19 -2.54 -13.02
C LYS A 29 -0.72 -2.40 -11.60
N ALA A 30 -0.78 -1.19 -11.04
CA ALA A 30 -1.32 -0.96 -9.70
C ALA A 30 -2.82 -1.30 -9.67
N ALA A 31 -3.14 -2.56 -9.37
CA ALA A 31 -4.50 -3.04 -9.28
C ALA A 31 -5.21 -2.38 -8.10
N VAL A 32 -6.36 -1.76 -8.38
CA VAL A 32 -7.21 -1.21 -7.32
C VAL A 32 -7.84 -2.38 -6.57
N LEU A 33 -7.42 -2.57 -5.32
CA LEU A 33 -8.05 -3.55 -4.43
C LEU A 33 -9.50 -3.18 -4.16
N VAL A 34 -10.37 -4.17 -4.23
CA VAL A 34 -11.78 -4.04 -3.83
C VAL A 34 -11.96 -4.25 -2.34
N GLY A 35 -12.86 -3.45 -1.76
CA GLY A 35 -13.24 -3.53 -0.36
C GLY A 35 -14.32 -4.58 -0.11
N LEU A 36 -14.73 -4.68 1.15
CA LEU A 36 -15.72 -5.65 1.63
C LEU A 36 -17.07 -5.63 0.89
N ASP A 37 -17.37 -4.51 0.22
CA ASP A 37 -18.63 -4.26 -0.48
C ASP A 37 -18.49 -4.27 -2.02
N GLY A 38 -17.32 -4.63 -2.56
CA GLY A 38 -17.04 -4.69 -4.00
C GLY A 38 -16.65 -3.34 -4.63
N ARG A 39 -16.76 -2.22 -3.91
CA ARG A 39 -16.23 -0.92 -4.37
C ARG A 39 -14.73 -0.86 -4.12
N LYS A 40 -14.03 0.12 -4.72
CA LYS A 40 -12.63 0.44 -4.36
C LYS A 40 -12.46 0.46 -2.84
N MET A 41 -11.45 -0.24 -2.33
CA MET A 41 -11.14 -0.25 -0.92
C MET A 41 -10.71 1.16 -0.47
N SER A 42 -11.38 1.72 0.55
CA SER A 42 -11.07 3.03 1.09
C SER A 42 -11.50 3.14 2.56
N LYS A 43 -10.66 3.80 3.37
CA LYS A 43 -11.00 4.14 4.76
C LYS A 43 -12.27 4.97 4.84
N SER A 44 -12.47 5.91 3.91
CA SER A 44 -13.67 6.78 3.88
C SER A 44 -14.97 6.03 3.58
N TYR A 45 -14.90 4.88 2.90
CA TYR A 45 -16.08 4.04 2.62
C TYR A 45 -16.35 3.03 3.74
N GLY A 46 -15.45 2.92 4.73
CA GLY A 46 -15.58 1.93 5.80
C GLY A 46 -15.55 0.47 5.29
N ASN A 47 -14.98 0.23 4.11
CA ASN A 47 -14.98 -1.08 3.43
C ASN A 47 -13.59 -1.74 3.42
N THR A 48 -12.68 -1.32 4.29
CA THR A 48 -11.29 -1.81 4.34
C THR A 48 -11.13 -3.15 5.06
N ILE A 49 -10.05 -3.86 4.72
CA ILE A 49 -9.47 -4.93 5.54
C ILE A 49 -8.15 -4.38 6.09
N PRO A 50 -8.06 -3.97 7.37
CA PRO A 50 -6.80 -3.47 7.91
C PRO A 50 -5.75 -4.58 7.99
N LEU A 51 -4.50 -4.26 7.62
CA LEU A 51 -3.48 -5.25 7.29
C LEU A 51 -3.05 -6.14 8.47
N PHE A 52 -2.95 -5.56 9.67
CA PHE A 52 -2.45 -6.24 10.87
C PHE A 52 -3.52 -6.46 11.94
N GLU A 53 -4.78 -6.61 11.52
CA GLU A 53 -5.84 -7.04 12.43
C GLU A 53 -5.51 -8.38 13.09
N PRO A 54 -5.86 -8.59 14.37
CA PRO A 54 -5.81 -9.91 14.98
C PRO A 54 -6.60 -10.93 14.18
N GLU A 55 -6.19 -12.19 14.23
CA GLU A 55 -6.77 -13.28 13.43
C GLU A 55 -8.30 -13.33 13.50
N LYS A 56 -8.86 -13.24 14.71
CA LYS A 56 -10.32 -13.26 14.93
C LYS A 56 -11.03 -12.10 14.22
N ALA A 57 -10.42 -10.91 14.21
CA ALA A 57 -10.96 -9.73 13.55
C ALA A 57 -10.85 -9.85 12.03
N LEU A 58 -9.71 -10.32 11.52
CA LEU A 58 -9.53 -10.61 10.09
C LEU A 58 -10.59 -11.61 9.61
N ARG A 59 -10.77 -12.73 10.31
CA ARG A 59 -11.80 -13.73 9.97
C ARG A 59 -13.19 -13.11 9.89
N LYS A 60 -13.56 -12.31 10.89
CA LYS A 60 -14.85 -11.61 10.93
C LYS A 60 -15.04 -10.69 9.72
N LEU A 61 -14.00 -9.98 9.29
CA LEU A 61 -14.05 -9.10 8.12
C LEU A 61 -14.22 -9.89 6.83
N ILE A 62 -13.43 -10.95 6.62
CA ILE A 62 -13.53 -11.80 5.42
C ILE A 62 -14.93 -12.44 5.30
N MET A 63 -15.49 -12.89 6.43
CA MET A 63 -16.84 -13.48 6.44
C MET A 63 -17.94 -12.48 6.05
N ARG A 64 -17.70 -11.17 6.27
CA ARG A 64 -18.64 -10.09 5.92
C ARG A 64 -18.55 -9.62 4.46
N ILE A 65 -17.59 -10.11 3.68
CA ILE A 65 -17.47 -9.74 2.27
C ILE A 65 -18.79 -10.06 1.56
N LYS A 66 -19.33 -9.08 0.83
CA LYS A 66 -20.59 -9.23 0.09
C LYS A 66 -20.40 -10.21 -1.06
N THR A 67 -21.36 -11.13 -1.18
CA THR A 67 -21.51 -12.08 -2.28
C THR A 67 -22.95 -12.01 -2.79
N ASN A 68 -23.30 -12.80 -3.81
CA ASN A 68 -24.67 -12.93 -4.31
C ASN A 68 -25.40 -14.10 -3.64
N SER A 69 -26.66 -14.33 -4.06
CA SER A 69 -27.55 -15.38 -3.53
C SER A 69 -27.55 -16.67 -4.37
N LEU A 70 -26.51 -16.93 -5.17
CA LEU A 70 -26.42 -18.20 -5.91
C LEU A 70 -26.33 -19.38 -4.92
N PRO A 71 -26.99 -20.52 -5.23
CA PRO A 71 -26.88 -21.71 -4.39
C PRO A 71 -25.45 -22.28 -4.41
N PRO A 72 -25.06 -23.07 -3.39
CA PRO A 72 -23.71 -23.62 -3.28
C PRO A 72 -23.22 -24.30 -4.56
N GLU A 73 -24.01 -25.21 -5.12
CA GLU A 73 -23.72 -26.01 -6.31
C GLU A 73 -23.68 -25.24 -7.63
N ALA A 74 -24.20 -24.00 -7.66
CA ALA A 74 -24.19 -23.22 -8.89
C ALA A 74 -22.76 -22.78 -9.26
N PRO A 75 -22.36 -22.90 -10.54
CA PRO A 75 -21.15 -22.28 -11.05
C PRO A 75 -21.12 -20.77 -10.75
N LYS A 76 -19.93 -20.25 -10.43
CA LYS A 76 -19.73 -18.84 -10.07
C LYS A 76 -18.74 -18.20 -11.03
N ASP A 77 -18.99 -16.94 -11.37
CA ASP A 77 -18.05 -16.14 -12.15
C ASP A 77 -17.00 -15.48 -11.22
N PRO A 78 -15.70 -15.82 -11.36
CA PRO A 78 -14.64 -15.20 -10.56
C PRO A 78 -14.42 -13.72 -10.86
N ASP A 79 -14.68 -13.27 -12.09
CA ASP A 79 -14.33 -11.91 -12.54
C ASP A 79 -15.24 -10.84 -11.93
N THR A 80 -16.47 -11.23 -11.57
CA THR A 80 -17.43 -10.38 -10.86
C THR A 80 -17.41 -10.56 -9.34
N CYS A 81 -16.49 -11.37 -8.80
CA CYS A 81 -16.48 -11.75 -7.39
C CYS A 81 -15.39 -11.04 -6.57
N THR A 82 -15.81 -10.26 -5.57
CA THR A 82 -14.92 -9.59 -4.61
C THR A 82 -13.93 -10.54 -3.93
N LEU A 83 -14.38 -11.76 -3.55
CA LEU A 83 -13.51 -12.75 -2.90
C LEU A 83 -12.35 -13.18 -3.80
N PHE A 84 -12.64 -13.40 -5.09
CA PHE A 84 -11.64 -13.82 -6.05
C PHE A 84 -10.68 -12.68 -6.39
N GLN A 85 -11.17 -11.46 -6.58
CA GLN A 85 -10.33 -10.29 -6.85
C GLN A 85 -9.34 -10.01 -5.70
N ILE A 86 -9.80 -10.13 -4.44
CA ILE A 86 -8.90 -10.03 -3.27
C ILE A 86 -7.89 -11.18 -3.29
N TYR A 87 -8.33 -12.42 -3.51
CA TYR A 87 -7.44 -13.58 -3.57
C TYR A 87 -6.34 -13.43 -4.63
N GLN A 88 -6.73 -13.06 -5.85
CA GLN A 88 -5.85 -12.90 -7.00
C GLN A 88 -4.72 -11.90 -6.73
N SER A 89 -4.98 -10.89 -5.92
CA SER A 89 -3.99 -9.85 -5.57
C SER A 89 -2.81 -10.39 -4.74
N PHE A 90 -2.94 -11.58 -4.17
CA PHE A 90 -1.91 -12.27 -3.38
C PHE A 90 -1.51 -13.62 -3.97
N ALA A 91 -2.15 -14.04 -5.07
CA ALA A 91 -1.99 -15.36 -5.66
C ALA A 91 -1.09 -15.33 -6.88
N THR A 92 -0.35 -16.42 -7.07
CA THR A 92 0.29 -16.72 -8.34
C THR A 92 -0.76 -17.00 -9.42
N ALA A 93 -0.36 -16.95 -10.68
CA ALA A 93 -1.26 -17.25 -11.80
C ALA A 93 -1.82 -18.69 -11.71
N GLU A 94 -1.01 -19.64 -11.24
CA GLU A 94 -1.41 -21.04 -11.06
C GLU A 94 -2.45 -21.20 -9.93
N GLU A 95 -2.18 -20.61 -8.76
CA GLU A 95 -3.11 -20.55 -7.63
C GLU A 95 -4.46 -19.92 -8.06
N ALA A 96 -4.42 -18.81 -8.78
CA ALA A 96 -5.61 -18.16 -9.33
C ALA A 96 -6.40 -19.09 -10.28
N ALA A 97 -5.72 -19.79 -11.20
CA ALA A 97 -6.37 -20.72 -12.14
C ALA A 97 -7.04 -21.90 -11.42
N ALA A 98 -6.42 -22.43 -10.36
CA ALA A 98 -7.00 -23.49 -9.54
C ALA A 98 -8.29 -23.03 -8.86
N ILE A 99 -8.33 -21.82 -8.32
CA ILE A 99 -9.55 -21.26 -7.73
C ILE A 99 -10.62 -20.96 -8.77
N ARG A 100 -10.26 -20.50 -9.97
CA ARG A 100 -11.22 -20.35 -11.08
C ARG A 100 -11.91 -21.68 -11.40
N THR A 101 -11.16 -22.78 -11.38
CA THR A 101 -11.73 -24.12 -11.59
C THR A 101 -12.73 -24.49 -10.49
N ARG A 102 -12.40 -24.23 -9.22
CA ARG A 102 -13.34 -24.46 -8.09
C ARG A 102 -14.61 -23.62 -8.19
N TYR A 103 -14.50 -22.38 -8.68
CA TYR A 103 -15.66 -21.52 -8.97
C TYR A 103 -16.57 -22.13 -10.05
N ALA A 104 -15.99 -22.63 -11.14
CA ALA A 104 -16.75 -23.29 -12.21
C ALA A 104 -17.43 -24.60 -11.73
N GLN A 105 -16.80 -25.30 -10.77
CA GLN A 105 -17.34 -26.51 -10.15
C GLN A 105 -18.37 -26.25 -9.04
N GLY A 106 -18.64 -24.99 -8.69
CA GLY A 106 -19.65 -24.65 -7.69
C GLY A 106 -19.14 -24.69 -6.24
N ILE A 107 -17.94 -24.15 -5.95
CA ILE A 107 -17.51 -23.90 -4.56
C ILE A 107 -18.54 -23.02 -3.81
N GLY A 108 -18.89 -23.38 -2.58
CA GLY A 108 -19.81 -22.59 -1.76
C GLY A 108 -19.19 -21.26 -1.28
N TRP A 109 -20.00 -20.22 -1.07
CA TRP A 109 -19.49 -18.91 -0.60
C TRP A 109 -18.84 -18.98 0.79
N GLY A 110 -19.41 -19.77 1.70
CA GLY A 110 -18.85 -19.97 3.04
C GLY A 110 -17.47 -20.66 2.98
N GLU A 111 -17.34 -21.68 2.13
CA GLU A 111 -16.08 -22.38 1.90
C GLU A 111 -15.03 -21.45 1.29
N MET A 112 -15.40 -20.68 0.26
CA MET A 112 -14.47 -19.73 -0.36
C MET A 112 -14.02 -18.61 0.60
N LYS A 113 -14.93 -18.13 1.47
CA LYS A 113 -14.59 -17.17 2.52
C LYS A 113 -13.62 -17.75 3.55
N GLN A 114 -13.82 -19.01 3.95
CA GLN A 114 -12.93 -19.68 4.88
C GLN A 114 -11.54 -19.89 4.25
N PHE A 115 -11.50 -20.36 3.00
CA PHE A 115 -10.26 -20.50 2.23
C PHE A 115 -9.51 -19.18 2.10
N LEU A 116 -10.20 -18.08 1.73
CA LEU A 116 -9.58 -16.76 1.61
C LEU A 116 -9.00 -16.29 2.96
N PHE A 117 -9.73 -16.50 4.06
CA PHE A 117 -9.25 -16.16 5.39
C PHE A 117 -7.96 -16.92 5.72
N GLU A 118 -7.93 -18.24 5.55
CA GLU A 118 -6.76 -19.07 5.84
C GLU A 118 -5.56 -18.64 5.00
N TYR A 119 -5.78 -18.43 3.70
CA TYR A 119 -4.76 -18.01 2.75
C TYR A 119 -4.11 -16.67 3.10
N LEU A 120 -4.92 -15.67 3.45
CA LEU A 120 -4.44 -14.35 3.87
C LEU A 120 -3.81 -14.40 5.27
N ASN A 121 -4.42 -15.13 6.21
CA ASN A 121 -3.90 -15.21 7.57
C ASN A 121 -2.51 -15.84 7.62
N ALA A 122 -2.28 -16.89 6.83
CA ALA A 122 -0.97 -17.53 6.72
C ALA A 122 0.11 -16.54 6.23
N ARG A 123 -0.18 -15.81 5.14
CA ARG A 123 0.75 -14.82 4.56
C ARG A 123 1.01 -13.62 5.46
N LEU A 124 0.01 -13.23 6.26
CA LEU A 124 0.10 -12.08 7.15
C LEU A 124 0.59 -12.43 8.56
N SER A 125 0.74 -13.72 8.90
CA SER A 125 1.08 -14.15 10.25
C SER A 125 2.43 -13.59 10.73
N GLU A 126 3.51 -13.85 9.99
CA GLU A 126 4.84 -13.36 10.31
C GLU A 126 4.91 -11.81 10.26
N PRO A 127 4.44 -11.12 9.19
CA PRO A 127 4.39 -9.66 9.19
C PRO A 127 3.60 -9.06 10.37
N ARG A 128 2.49 -9.69 10.77
CA ARG A 128 1.68 -9.24 11.91
C ARG A 128 2.42 -9.42 13.23
N GLN A 129 3.10 -10.56 13.41
CA GLN A 129 3.95 -10.77 14.59
C GLN A 129 5.04 -9.70 14.65
N ARG A 130 5.75 -9.46 13.54
CA ARG A 130 6.80 -8.45 13.47
C ARG A 130 6.27 -7.04 13.78
N TYR A 131 5.10 -6.71 13.24
CA TYR A 131 4.41 -5.46 13.55
C TYR A 131 4.12 -5.32 15.05
N GLN A 132 3.62 -6.38 15.69
CA GLN A 132 3.35 -6.37 17.13
C GLN A 132 4.63 -6.24 17.96
N GLU A 133 5.70 -6.95 17.62
CA GLU A 133 7.01 -6.82 18.27
C GLU A 133 7.53 -5.37 18.21
N LEU A 134 7.41 -4.73 17.04
CA LEU A 134 7.82 -3.34 16.85
C LEU A 134 6.98 -2.40 17.72
N LEU A 135 5.67 -2.61 17.82
CA LEU A 135 4.80 -1.80 18.68
C LEU A 135 5.13 -1.94 20.17
N GLN A 136 5.64 -3.09 20.60
CA GLN A 136 6.13 -3.28 21.98
C GLN A 136 7.52 -2.67 22.21
N ALA A 137 8.22 -2.25 21.15
CA ALA A 137 9.54 -1.64 21.21
C ALA A 137 9.55 -0.23 20.54
N PRO A 138 8.75 0.74 21.01
CA PRO A 138 8.64 2.06 20.37
C PRO A 138 9.98 2.82 20.31
N ALA A 139 10.85 2.62 21.30
CA ALA A 139 12.20 3.20 21.30
C ALA A 139 13.06 2.71 20.13
N HIS A 140 12.89 1.45 19.70
CA HIS A 140 13.57 0.90 18.55
C HIS A 140 13.09 1.54 17.24
N ILE A 141 11.77 1.73 17.10
CA ILE A 141 11.18 2.45 15.96
C ILE A 141 11.75 3.88 15.90
N GLU A 142 11.73 4.59 17.02
CA GLU A 142 12.23 5.96 17.12
C GLU A 142 13.72 6.05 16.76
N GLN A 143 14.52 5.08 17.20
CA GLN A 143 15.93 5.02 16.85
C GLN A 143 16.15 4.87 15.34
N ILE A 144 15.37 4.02 14.68
CA ILE A 144 15.43 3.84 13.21
C ILE A 144 15.01 5.14 12.50
N LEU A 145 13.92 5.77 12.93
CA LEU A 145 13.44 7.03 12.35
C LEU A 145 14.48 8.15 12.50
N LYS A 146 15.11 8.28 13.69
CA LYS A 146 16.19 9.25 13.93
C LYS A 146 17.41 9.01 13.03
N ARG A 147 17.81 7.75 12.83
CA ARG A 147 18.91 7.40 11.90
C ARG A 147 18.56 7.76 10.46
N GLY A 148 17.32 7.50 10.02
CA GLY A 148 16.83 7.91 8.71
C GLY A 148 16.83 9.43 8.55
N ALA A 149 16.39 10.16 9.56
CA ALA A 149 16.41 11.62 9.57
C ALA A 149 17.83 12.20 9.55
N ALA A 150 18.78 11.59 10.27
CA ALA A 150 20.19 12.00 10.22
C ALA A 150 20.76 11.85 8.81
N ARG A 151 20.60 10.68 8.18
CA ARG A 151 21.00 10.44 6.79
C ARG A 151 20.36 11.41 5.81
N ALA A 152 19.06 11.70 5.95
CA ALA A 152 18.39 12.67 5.08
C ALA A 152 18.98 14.09 5.26
N ARG A 153 19.32 14.47 6.49
CA ARG A 153 19.91 15.78 6.82
C ARG A 153 21.34 15.94 6.31
N GLU A 154 22.12 14.86 6.24
CA GLU A 154 23.46 14.88 5.63
C GLU A 154 23.41 15.39 4.19
N HIS A 155 22.33 15.11 3.45
CA HIS A 155 22.12 15.66 2.11
C HIS A 155 21.39 17.01 2.12
N SER A 156 20.30 17.13 2.90
CA SER A 156 19.43 18.30 2.80
C SER A 156 20.03 19.56 3.41
N VAL A 157 20.86 19.44 4.45
CA VAL A 157 21.44 20.62 5.12
C VAL A 157 22.49 21.31 4.24
N PRO A 158 23.49 20.62 3.66
CA PRO A 158 24.41 21.25 2.71
C PRO A 158 23.69 21.83 1.50
N PHE A 159 22.75 21.08 0.92
CA PHE A 159 21.99 21.57 -0.23
C PHE A 159 21.17 22.83 0.10
N LEU A 160 20.51 22.89 1.27
CA LEU A 160 19.81 24.09 1.70
C LEU A 160 20.77 25.28 1.92
N GLN A 161 22.00 25.03 2.39
CA GLN A 161 23.01 26.09 2.51
C GLN A 161 23.38 26.64 1.13
N GLU A 162 23.61 25.78 0.13
CA GLU A 162 23.86 26.19 -1.26
C GLU A 162 22.72 27.05 -1.82
N LEU A 163 21.47 26.60 -1.65
CA LEU A 163 20.29 27.37 -2.08
C LEU A 163 20.20 28.73 -1.39
N ARG A 164 20.49 28.80 -0.08
CA ARG A 164 20.54 30.06 0.67
C ARG A 164 21.59 31.01 0.11
N ARG A 165 22.78 30.50 -0.25
CA ARG A 165 23.82 31.31 -0.90
C ARG A 165 23.33 31.86 -2.24
N ALA A 166 22.73 31.02 -3.07
CA ALA A 166 22.24 31.37 -4.41
C ALA A 166 21.20 32.51 -4.38
N VAL A 167 20.35 32.56 -3.34
CA VAL A 167 19.36 33.63 -3.15
C VAL A 167 19.84 34.81 -2.30
N GLY A 168 21.14 34.87 -1.97
CA GLY A 168 21.77 35.98 -1.25
C GLY A 168 21.61 35.97 0.27
N ILE A 169 21.21 34.85 0.87
CA ILE A 169 21.13 34.68 2.33
C ILE A 169 22.46 34.11 2.83
N LEU A 170 23.39 35.01 3.12
CA LEU A 170 24.76 34.72 3.56
C LEU A 170 25.08 35.42 4.88
N PRO A 171 26.00 34.86 5.68
CA PRO A 171 26.67 35.58 6.77
C PRO A 171 27.29 36.90 6.27
N LEU A 172 27.30 37.94 7.11
CA LEU A 172 27.76 39.28 6.72
C LEU A 172 29.27 39.34 6.42
N ASP A 173 30.05 38.43 7.00
CA ASP A 173 31.49 38.24 6.77
C ASP A 173 31.80 37.50 5.46
N GLN A 174 30.78 37.00 4.75
CA GLN A 174 30.89 36.33 3.45
C GLN A 174 30.24 37.13 2.31
N ARG A 175 29.92 38.40 2.55
CA ARG A 175 29.37 39.32 1.53
C ARG A 175 30.43 40.00 0.70
#